data_AF-A0A815CB23-F1
#
_entry.id   AF-A0A815CB23-F1
#
_cell.length_a   1.000
_cell.length_b   1.000
_cell.length_c   1.000
_cell.angle_alpha   90.00
_cell.angle_beta   90.00
_cell.angle_gamma   90.00
#
_symmetry.space_group_name_H-M   'P 1'
#
loop_
_entity.id
_entity.type
_entity.pdbx_description
1 polymer ?
#
loop_
_entity_poly.entity_id
_entity_poly.type
_entity_poly.pdbx_seq_one_letter_code
_entity_poly.pdbx_strand_id
1 'polypeptide(L)' 'MFKSKEKASINTLLYDLLNDMMSFLLNEYLHFNSQYHLINWNWKTYVENHQEGYHIHGVHPELNKAIQSKQYLVTNIK' A
#
# COMPACT_ATOMS: atom_id res chain seq x y z
N MET A 1 -27.65 5.53 1.97
CA MET A 1 -27.48 5.34 3.42
C MET A 1 -26.19 4.57 3.64
N PHE A 2 -25.06 5.27 3.83
CA PHE A 2 -23.79 4.61 4.15
C PHE A 2 -23.88 4.13 5.61
N LYS A 3 -24.02 2.83 5.82
CA LYS A 3 -23.91 2.25 7.17
C LYS A 3 -22.50 2.56 7.67
N SER A 4 -22.38 3.31 8.77
CA SER A 4 -21.10 3.51 9.42
C SER A 4 -20.60 2.15 9.89
N LYS A 5 -19.53 1.64 9.28
CA LYS A 5 -18.79 0.51 9.85
C LYS A 5 -18.29 0.96 11.22
N GLU A 6 -18.53 0.13 12.23
CA GLU A 6 -17.98 0.32 13.56
C GLU A 6 -16.45 0.40 13.42
N LYS A 7 -15.85 1.53 13.80
CA LYS A 7 -14.41 1.73 13.66
C LYS A 7 -13.71 0.85 14.69
N ALA A 8 -12.87 -0.06 14.22
CA ALA A 8 -12.01 -0.84 15.10
C ALA A 8 -11.18 0.09 16.00
N SER A 9 -11.00 -0.31 17.26
CA SER A 9 -10.11 0.40 18.18
C SER A 9 -8.69 0.42 17.64
N ILE A 10 -7.95 1.50 17.92
CA ILE A 10 -6.53 1.63 17.56
C ILE A 10 -5.74 0.41 18.05
N ASN A 11 -6.03 -0.08 19.26
CA ASN A 11 -5.34 -1.24 19.82
C ASN A 11 -5.55 -2.47 18.94
N THR A 12 -6.78 -2.73 18.48
CA THR A 12 -7.08 -3.85 17.59
C THR A 12 -6.32 -3.75 16.29
N LEU A 13 -6.33 -2.57 15.65
CA LEU A 13 -5.58 -2.34 14.41
C LEU A 13 -4.07 -2.54 14.58
N LEU A 14 -3.52 -2.09 15.72
CA LEU A 14 -2.11 -2.28 16.04
C LEU A 14 -1.76 -3.75 16.28
N TYR A 15 -2.61 -4.52 16.96
CA TYR A 15 -2.40 -5.95 17.14
C TYR A 15 -2.40 -6.70 15.80
N ASP A 16 -3.37 -6.42 14.93
CA ASP A 16 -3.45 -7.06 13.61
C ASP A 16 -2.21 -6.72 12.77
N LEU A 17 -1.82 -5.43 12.73
CA LEU A 17 -0.61 -4.99 12.03
C LEU A 17 0.64 -5.69 12.58
N LEU A 18 0.79 -5.75 13.91
CA LEU A 18 1.95 -6.40 14.52
C LEU A 18 2.02 -7.88 14.12
N ASN A 19 0.88 -8.59 14.14
CA ASN A 19 0.81 -10.00 13.73
C ASN A 19 1.23 -10.19 12.27
N ASP A 20 0.73 -9.35 11.35
CA ASP A 20 1.14 -9.38 9.93
C ASP A 20 2.64 -9.08 9.77
N MET A 21 3.17 -8.18 10.61
CA MET A 21 4.57 -7.78 10.60
C MET A 21 5.51 -8.76 11.30
N MET A 22 5.02 -9.72 12.11
CA MET A 22 5.88 -10.63 12.89
C MET A 22 6.85 -11.45 12.03
N SER A 23 6.48 -11.72 10.77
CA SER A 23 7.34 -12.43 9.81
C SER A 23 8.55 -11.60 9.35
N PHE A 24 8.50 -10.28 9.55
CA PHE A 24 9.60 -9.37 9.25
C PHE A 24 10.37 -9.09 10.55
N LEU A 25 11.67 -9.39 10.54
CA LEU A 25 12.56 -9.12 11.66
C LEU A 25 12.92 -7.62 11.72
N LEU A 26 11.92 -6.75 11.89
CA LEU A 26 12.06 -5.28 11.79
C LEU A 26 13.20 -4.72 12.65
N ASN A 27 13.44 -5.33 13.81
CA ASN A 27 14.52 -4.94 14.73
C ASN A 27 15.93 -5.24 14.20
N GLU A 28 16.05 -6.10 13.18
CA GLU A 28 17.32 -6.43 12.52
C GLU A 28 17.60 -5.52 11.32
N TYR A 29 16.57 -4.83 10.80
CA TYR A 29 16.78 -3.90 9.69
C TYR A 29 17.54 -2.68 10.18
N LEU A 30 18.61 -2.36 9.46
CA LEU A 30 19.36 -1.12 9.64
C LEU A 30 18.93 -0.10 8.59
N HIS A 31 18.93 1.17 8.97
CA HIS A 31 18.75 2.24 7.99
C HIS A 31 19.85 2.15 6.93
N PHE A 32 19.44 2.02 5.67
CA PHE A 32 20.36 1.93 4.53
C PHE A 32 20.52 3.27 3.81
N ASN A 33 19.39 3.95 3.54
CA ASN A 33 19.39 5.19 2.77
C ASN A 33 18.10 5.99 2.99
N SER A 34 18.15 7.30 2.78
CA SER A 34 16.99 8.20 2.70
C SER A 34 17.06 9.03 1.41
N GLN A 35 15.93 9.17 0.73
CA GLN A 35 15.80 10.03 -0.46
C GLN A 35 14.69 11.05 -0.23
N TYR A 36 14.91 12.29 -0.68
CA TYR A 36 13.97 13.40 -0.49
C TYR A 36 13.74 14.08 -1.83
N HIS A 37 12.47 14.32 -2.16
CA HIS A 37 12.07 15.00 -3.38
C HIS A 37 11.06 16.09 -3.04
N LEU A 38 11.36 17.33 -3.43
CA LEU A 38 10.38 18.41 -3.39
C LEU A 38 9.50 18.31 -4.64
N ILE A 39 8.23 18.00 -4.44
CA ILE A 39 7.25 17.85 -5.52
C ILE A 39 6.21 18.94 -5.38
N ASN A 40 6.00 19.74 -6.43
CA ASN A 40 5.04 20.84 -6.42
C ASN A 40 3.62 20.37 -6.79
N TRP A 41 3.09 19.39 -6.06
CA TRP A 41 1.76 18.82 -6.29
C TRP A 41 0.95 18.75 -5.00
N ASN A 42 -0.37 18.57 -5.12
CA ASN A 42 -1.20 18.32 -3.97
C ASN A 42 -0.85 16.96 -3.36
N TRP A 43 -0.69 16.90 -2.03
CA TRP A 43 -0.37 15.65 -1.33
C TRP A 43 -1.39 14.53 -1.60
N LYS A 44 -2.67 14.89 -1.82
CA LYS A 44 -3.72 13.91 -2.12
C LYS A 44 -3.47 13.19 -3.44
N THR A 45 -3.02 13.92 -4.46
CA THR A 45 -2.68 13.33 -5.76
C THR A 45 -1.54 12.32 -5.65
N TYR A 46 -0.56 12.57 -4.78
CA TYR A 46 0.51 11.60 -4.53
C TYR A 46 -0.01 10.33 -3.83
N VAL A 47 -0.91 10.49 -2.85
CA VAL A 47 -1.56 9.35 -2.18
C VAL A 47 -2.43 8.56 -3.16
N GLU A 48 -3.23 9.23 -3.99
CA GLU A 48 -4.07 8.62 -5.02
C GLU A 48 -3.22 7.81 -6.01
N ASN A 49 -2.09 8.37 -6.47
CA ASN A 49 -1.14 7.66 -7.33
C ASN A 49 -0.55 6.39 -6.68
N HIS A 50 -0.30 6.42 -5.36
CA HIS A 50 0.26 5.27 -4.66
C HIS A 50 -0.76 4.16 -4.38
N GLN A 51 -2.06 4.46 -4.34
CA GLN A 51 -3.11 3.50 -3.99
C GLN A 51 -3.58 2.65 -5.18
N GLU A 52 -3.00 2.83 -6.36
CA GLU A 52 -3.38 2.12 -7.58
C GLU A 52 -2.15 1.61 -8.35
N GLY A 53 -2.38 0.64 -9.24
CA GLY A 53 -1.36 0.10 -10.15
C GLY A 53 -1.74 0.20 -11.64
N TYR A 54 -2.80 0.95 -11.96
CA TYR A 54 -3.28 1.19 -13.32
C TYR A 54 -2.21 1.84 -14.20
N HIS A 55 -1.48 2.84 -13.71
CA HIS A 55 -0.46 3.53 -14.50
C HIS A 55 0.83 2.71 -14.71
N ILE A 56 1.08 1.68 -13.89
CA ILE A 56 2.35 0.94 -13.87
C ILE A 56 2.73 0.38 -15.24
N HIS A 57 1.76 -0.16 -15.99
CA HIS A 57 2.01 -0.71 -17.32
C HIS A 57 2.57 0.32 -18.31
N GLY A 58 2.12 1.57 -18.23
CA GLY A 58 2.51 2.64 -19.15
C GLY A 58 3.70 3.49 -18.69
N VAL A 59 3.98 3.52 -17.38
CA VAL A 59 4.93 4.49 -16.78
C VAL A 59 6.12 3.81 -16.09
N HIS A 60 6.01 2.55 -15.68
CA HIS A 60 7.06 1.86 -14.91
C HIS A 60 7.41 0.48 -15.50
N PRO A 61 8.20 0.42 -16.59
CA PRO A 61 8.52 -0.85 -17.27
C PRO A 61 9.17 -1.90 -16.37
N GLU A 62 10.10 -1.49 -15.49
CA GLU A 62 10.79 -2.43 -14.60
C GLU A 62 9.88 -2.93 -13.48
N LEU A 63 9.06 -2.06 -12.90
CA LEU A 63 8.08 -2.46 -11.89
C LEU A 63 7.02 -3.39 -12.49
N ASN A 64 6.57 -3.11 -13.71
CA ASN A 64 5.59 -3.94 -14.40
C ASN A 64 6.06 -5.39 -14.62
N LYS A 65 7.38 -5.63 -14.73
CA LYS A 65 7.92 -7.01 -14.82
C LYS A 65 7.81 -7.77 -13.49
N ALA A 66 7.85 -7.06 -12.36
CA ALA A 66 7.79 -7.66 -11.02
C ALA A 66 6.36 -7.96 -10.56
N ILE A 67 5.34 -7.38 -11.21
CA ILE A 67 3.94 -7.50 -10.80
C ILE A 67 3.20 -8.49 -11.70
N GLN A 68 2.49 -9.44 -11.08
CA GLN A 68 1.70 -10.45 -11.78
C GLN A 68 0.23 -10.01 -11.97
N SER A 69 -0.01 -8.85 -12.58
CA SER A 69 -1.35 -8.24 -12.66
C SER A 69 -2.42 -9.14 -13.32
N LYS A 70 -2.01 -10.04 -14.21
CA LYS A 70 -2.90 -11.01 -14.88
C LYS A 70 -3.52 -12.05 -13.93
N GLN A 71 -2.97 -12.22 -12.74
CA GLN A 71 -3.46 -13.15 -11.73
C GLN A 71 -4.46 -12.48 -10.76
N TYR A 72 -4.70 -11.18 -10.90
CA TYR A 72 -5.67 -10.48 -10.07
C TYR A 72 -7.10 -10.89 -10.44
N LEU A 73 -7.78 -11.57 -9.50
CA LEU A 73 -9.14 -12.05 -9.68
C LEU A 73 -10.10 -11.18 -8.87
N VAL A 74 -11.14 -10.66 -9.52
CA VAL A 74 -12.23 -9.97 -8.84
C VAL A 74 -13.34 -10.98 -8.60
N THR A 75 -13.64 -11.28 -7.35
CA THR A 75 -14.84 -12.02 -6.98
C THR A 75 -15.99 -11.03 -6.82
N ASN A 76 -17.04 -11.18 -7.63
CA ASN A 76 -18.27 -10.42 -7.42
C ASN A 76 -18.97 -10.98 -6.18
N ILE A 77 -18.70 -10.41 -5.02
CA ILE A 77 -19.50 -10.62 -3.82
C ILE A 77 -20.80 -9.83 -4.04
N LYS A 78 -21.88 -10.55 -4.35
CA LYS A 78 -23.25 -10.00 -4.39
C LYS A 78 -23.75 -9.72 -2.98
#